data_AF-A0A3N1A6J9-F1
#
_entry.id   AF-A0A3N1A6J9-F1
#
_cell.length_a   1.000
_cell.length_b   1.000
_cell.length_c   1.000
_cell.angle_alpha   90.00
_cell.angle_beta   90.00
_cell.angle_gamma   90.00
#
_symmetry.space_group_name_H-M   'P 1'
#
loop_
_entity.id
_entity.type
_entity.pdbx_description
1 polymer ?
#
loop_
_entity_poly.entity_id
_entity_poly.type
_entity_poly.pdbx_seq_one_letter_code
_entity_poly.pdbx_strand_id
1 'polypeptide(L)'
;MAVVLTIRDVPEEVRDLLAQQARERGQSLQAYLLAVLNRQADFCRNRQLLAELSDELDGGSGGAGPTASDAADLLARSRAERDFPDSAPSGRDVA
;
A
#
# COMPACT_ATOMS: atom_id res chain seq x y z
N MET A 1 0.15 -8.19 -26.87
CA MET A 1 -0.09 -7.23 -27.97
C MET A 1 0.57 -5.92 -27.62
N ALA A 2 1.39 -5.36 -28.51
CA ALA A 2 1.93 -4.01 -28.33
C ALA A 2 0.91 -2.98 -28.82
N VAL A 3 0.63 -1.96 -28.02
CA VAL A 3 -0.24 -0.83 -28.38
C VAL A 3 0.65 0.39 -28.58
N VAL A 4 0.40 1.15 -29.65
CA VAL A 4 1.12 2.39 -29.95
C VAL A 4 0.23 3.57 -29.59
N LEU A 5 0.78 4.52 -28.82
CA LEU A 5 0.12 5.77 -28.46
C LEU A 5 0.89 6.94 -29.08
N THR A 6 0.17 7.86 -29.72
CA THR A 6 0.75 9.07 -30.31
C THR A 6 0.17 10.29 -29.63
N ILE A 7 1.04 11.12 -29.06
CA ILE A 7 0.67 12.40 -28.45
C ILE A 7 0.83 13.48 -29.52
N ARG A 8 -0.24 14.23 -29.80
CA ARG A 8 -0.25 15.32 -30.77
C ARG A 8 -0.10 16.66 -30.07
N ASP A 9 0.35 17.66 -30.83
CA ASP A 9 0.42 19.06 -30.41
C ASP A 9 1.27 19.29 -29.16
N VAL A 10 2.36 18.51 -29.02
CA VAL A 10 3.34 18.70 -27.96
C VAL A 10 4.18 19.94 -28.30
N PRO A 11 4.20 20.99 -27.45
CA PRO A 11 5.07 22.13 -27.67
C PRO A 11 6.54 21.71 -27.72
N GLU A 12 7.32 22.33 -28.59
CA GLU A 12 8.73 21.99 -28.83
C GLU A 12 9.54 22.03 -27.53
N GLU A 13 9.33 23.08 -26.73
CA GLU A 13 9.99 23.27 -25.44
C GLU A 13 9.71 22.12 -24.46
N VAL A 14 8.45 21.63 -24.42
CA VAL A 14 8.06 20.51 -23.56
C VAL A 14 8.75 19.23 -24.02
N ARG A 15 8.77 18.97 -25.33
CA ARG A 15 9.47 17.81 -25.90
C ARG A 15 10.97 17.84 -25.55
N ASP A 16 11.60 19.00 -25.68
CA ASP A 16 13.03 19.16 -25.45
C ASP A 16 13.41 18.99 -23.98
N LEU A 17 12.61 19.53 -23.06
CA LEU A 17 12.78 19.30 -21.62
C LEU A 17 12.66 17.80 -21.27
N LEU A 18 11.67 17.10 -21.82
CA LEU A 18 11.49 15.67 -21.58
C LEU A 18 12.62 14.84 -22.20
N ALA A 19 13.10 15.23 -23.38
CA ALA A 19 14.24 14.59 -24.04
C ALA A 19 15.53 14.78 -23.23
N GLN A 20 15.75 15.97 -22.64
CA GLN A 20 16.87 16.22 -21.75
C GLN A 20 16.81 15.33 -20.50
N GLN A 21 15.66 15.27 -19.84
CA GLN A 21 15.47 14.40 -18.67
C GLN A 21 15.69 12.92 -18.99
N ALA A 22 15.25 12.46 -20.17
CA ALA A 22 15.50 11.10 -20.63
C ALA A 22 17.01 10.82 -20.79
N ARG A 23 17.75 11.75 -21.40
CA ARG A 23 19.22 11.64 -21.57
C ARG A 23 19.95 11.62 -20.24
N GLU A 24 19.58 12.46 -19.30
CA GLU A 24 20.17 12.48 -17.94
C GLU A 24 20.01 11.14 -17.22
N ARG A 25 18.94 10.38 -17.56
CA ARG A 25 18.68 9.04 -17.03
C ARG A 25 19.23 7.91 -17.91
N GLY A 26 19.93 8.21 -19.00
CA GLY A 26 20.45 7.23 -19.94
C GLY A 26 19.36 6.46 -20.70
N GLN A 27 18.17 7.06 -20.85
CA GLN A 27 17.00 6.44 -21.47
C GLN A 27 16.66 7.11 -22.81
N SER A 28 16.03 6.35 -23.70
CA SER A 28 15.35 6.97 -24.85
C SER A 28 14.13 7.75 -24.38
N LEU A 29 13.74 8.79 -25.12
CA LEU A 29 12.54 9.57 -24.80
C LEU A 29 11.29 8.68 -24.69
N GLN A 30 11.15 7.70 -25.59
CA GLN A 30 10.02 6.77 -25.56
C GLN A 30 10.01 5.90 -24.30
N ALA A 31 11.16 5.36 -23.88
CA ALA A 31 11.25 4.57 -22.65
C ALA A 31 10.95 5.43 -21.41
N TYR A 32 11.45 6.66 -21.40
CA TYR A 32 11.19 7.62 -20.34
C TYR A 32 9.70 7.95 -20.22
N LEU A 33 9.03 8.29 -21.34
CA LEU A 33 7.60 8.59 -21.36
C LEU A 33 6.76 7.38 -20.96
N LEU A 34 7.13 6.18 -21.40
CA LEU A 34 6.46 4.96 -20.97
C LEU A 34 6.54 4.76 -19.45
N ALA A 35 7.71 5.01 -18.84
CA ALA A 35 7.88 4.94 -17.40
C ALA A 35 7.03 5.97 -16.65
N VAL A 36 6.92 7.20 -17.19
CA VAL A 36 6.06 8.26 -16.64
C VAL A 36 4.58 7.84 -16.72
N LEU A 37 4.13 7.31 -17.86
CA LEU A 37 2.76 6.87 -18.05
C LEU A 37 2.40 5.70 -17.11
N ASN A 38 3.29 4.72 -16.95
CA ASN A 38 3.08 3.61 -16.02
C ASN A 38 2.95 4.10 -14.58
N ARG A 39 3.87 4.98 -14.14
CA ARG A 39 3.79 5.58 -12.80
C ARG A 39 2.48 6.34 -12.59
N GLN A 40 2.02 7.08 -13.59
CA GLN A 40 0.76 7.80 -13.52
C GLN A 40 -0.44 6.85 -13.44
N ALA A 41 -0.43 5.77 -14.22
CA ALA A 41 -1.49 4.74 -14.19
C ALA A 41 -1.56 4.04 -12.84
N ASP A 42 -0.40 3.68 -12.27
CA ASP A 42 -0.30 3.07 -10.93
C ASP A 42 -0.84 4.01 -9.87
N PHE A 43 -0.48 5.30 -9.93
CA PHE A 43 -1.00 6.29 -9.01
C PHE A 43 -2.52 6.47 -9.11
N CYS A 44 -3.07 6.54 -10.33
CA CYS A 44 -4.51 6.62 -10.55
C CYS A 44 -5.23 5.38 -10.00
N ARG A 45 -4.69 4.18 -10.23
CA ARG A 45 -5.24 2.92 -9.71
C ARG A 45 -5.22 2.88 -8.19
N ASN A 46 -4.10 3.23 -7.58
CA ASN A 46 -3.98 3.27 -6.12
C ASN A 46 -4.97 4.27 -5.51
N ARG A 47 -5.14 5.44 -6.13
CA ARG A 47 -6.12 6.43 -5.68
C ARG A 47 -7.55 5.91 -5.76
N GLN A 48 -7.88 5.17 -6.82
CA GLN A 48 -9.20 4.56 -6.96
C GLN A 48 -9.43 3.48 -5.90
N LEU A 49 -8.47 2.58 -5.67
CA LEU A 49 -8.57 1.56 -4.63
C LEU A 49 -8.73 2.18 -3.23
N LEU A 50 -8.01 3.27 -2.95
CA LEU A 50 -8.17 4.00 -1.69
C LEU A 50 -9.56 4.63 -1.56
N ALA A 51 -10.11 5.19 -2.65
CA ALA A 51 -11.45 5.74 -2.63
C ALA A 51 -12.52 4.66 -2.43
N GLU A 52 -12.40 3.51 -3.09
CA GLU A 52 -13.29 2.36 -2.92
C GLU A 52 -13.22 1.81 -1.49
N LEU A 53 -12.02 1.69 -0.92
CA LEU A 53 -11.84 1.26 0.46
C LEU A 53 -12.43 2.28 1.44
N SER A 54 -12.21 3.58 1.23
CA SER A 54 -12.81 4.62 2.06
C SER A 54 -14.34 4.55 2.01
N ASP A 55 -14.95 4.38 0.84
CA ASP A 55 -16.40 4.25 0.70
C ASP A 55 -16.94 2.98 1.39
N GLU A 56 -16.21 1.86 1.33
CA GLU A 56 -16.55 0.62 2.03
C GLU A 56 -16.47 0.76 3.57
N LEU A 57 -15.43 1.46 4.05
CA LEU A 57 -15.22 1.75 5.47
C LEU A 57 -16.27 2.74 6.00
N ASP A 58 -16.55 3.81 5.25
CA ASP A 58 -17.51 4.87 5.61
C ASP A 58 -18.97 4.41 5.45
N GLY A 59 -19.23 3.47 4.52
CA GLY A 59 -20.53 2.85 4.27
C GLY A 59 -21.05 1.93 5.38
N GLY A 60 -20.37 1.87 6.54
CA GLY A 60 -20.83 1.18 7.74
C GLY A 60 -20.65 -0.34 7.72
N SER A 61 -20.05 -0.90 6.66
CA SER A 61 -19.83 -2.34 6.48
C SER A 61 -18.35 -2.76 6.54
N GLY A 62 -17.41 -1.82 6.32
CA GLY A 62 -15.98 -2.14 6.14
C GLY A 62 -15.15 -2.20 7.43
N GLY A 63 -15.70 -1.77 8.57
CA GLY A 63 -15.09 -2.02 9.88
C GLY A 63 -15.56 -3.36 10.45
N ALA A 64 -14.83 -3.88 11.44
CA ALA A 64 -15.42 -4.84 12.38
C ALA A 64 -16.75 -4.21 12.83
N GLY A 65 -17.89 -4.80 12.42
CA GLY A 65 -19.20 -4.18 12.61
C GLY A 65 -19.40 -3.80 14.08
N PRO A 66 -20.42 -2.99 14.43
CA PRO A 66 -20.60 -2.51 15.82
C PRO A 66 -20.71 -3.64 16.86
N THR A 67 -20.94 -4.88 16.41
CA THR A 67 -21.02 -6.10 17.22
C THR A 67 -19.74 -6.92 17.28
N ALA A 68 -18.71 -6.60 16.48
CA ALA A 68 -17.44 -7.31 16.48
C ALA A 68 -16.56 -6.79 17.63
N SER A 69 -16.00 -7.71 18.41
CA SER A 69 -15.08 -7.36 19.50
C SER A 69 -13.87 -6.63 18.94
N ASP A 70 -13.44 -5.57 19.61
CA ASP A 70 -12.20 -4.86 19.24
C ASP A 70 -11.04 -5.87 19.22
N ALA A 71 -10.26 -5.85 18.14
CA ALA A 71 -9.09 -6.70 17.98
C ALA A 71 -8.09 -6.47 19.14
N ALA A 72 -8.02 -5.25 19.67
CA ALA A 72 -7.20 -4.94 20.83
C ALA A 72 -7.65 -5.73 22.08
N ASP A 73 -8.96 -5.82 22.32
CA ASP A 73 -9.53 -6.51 23.48
C ASP A 73 -9.31 -8.03 23.39
N LEU A 74 -9.47 -8.61 22.19
CA LEU A 74 -9.21 -10.04 21.97
C LEU A 74 -7.74 -10.39 22.25
N LEU A 75 -6.81 -9.56 21.78
CA LEU A 75 -5.38 -9.75 22.01
C LEU A 75 -5.00 -9.58 23.47
N ALA A 76 -5.59 -8.61 24.17
CA ALA A 76 -5.37 -8.40 25.60
C ALA A 76 -5.85 -9.60 26.41
N ARG A 77 -7.02 -10.15 26.08
CA ARG A 77 -7.58 -11.35 26.74
C ARG A 77 -6.68 -12.56 26.57
N SER A 78 -6.24 -12.86 25.34
CA SER A 78 -5.32 -13.98 25.10
C SER A 78 -3.93 -13.78 25.72
N ARG A 79 -3.49 -12.53 25.95
CA ARG A 79 -2.25 -12.25 26.72
C ARG A 79 -2.45 -12.52 28.20
N ALA A 80 -3.56 -12.06 28.79
CA ALA A 80 -3.88 -12.30 30.19
C ALA A 80 -4.08 -13.80 30.49
N GLU A 81 -4.66 -14.56 29.56
CA GLU A 81 -4.79 -16.02 29.66
C GLU A 81 -3.43 -16.74 29.64
N ARG A 82 -2.42 -16.16 28.96
CA ARG A 82 -1.04 -16.70 28.92
C ARG A 82 -0.18 -16.26 30.10
N ASP A 83 -0.45 -15.09 30.67
CA ASP A 83 0.25 -14.56 31.85
C ASP A 83 -0.25 -15.18 33.17
N PHE A 84 -1.14 -16.18 33.12
CA PHE A 84 -1.31 -17.06 34.27
C PHE A 84 0.00 -17.84 34.48
N PRO A 85 0.70 -17.62 35.59
CA PRO A 85 1.99 -18.24 35.80
C PRO A 85 1.79 -19.75 35.99
N ASP A 86 2.48 -20.55 35.17
CA ASP A 86 2.92 -21.88 35.59
C ASP A 86 3.96 -21.71 36.70
N SER A 87 3.50 -21.28 37.87
CA SER A 87 4.30 -21.27 39.10
C SER A 87 4.21 -22.66 39.73
N ALA A 88 4.89 -23.63 39.14
CA ALA A 88 5.29 -24.82 39.88
C ALA A 88 6.29 -24.38 40.96
N PRO A 89 6.01 -24.59 42.26
CA PRO A 89 6.93 -24.18 43.31
C PRO A 89 8.23 -24.97 43.21
N SER A 90 9.33 -24.24 43.09
CA SER A 90 10.69 -24.67 43.41
C SER A 90 10.71 -25.19 44.86
N GLY A 91 10.54 -26.50 45.03
CA GLY A 91 10.81 -27.21 46.27
C GLY A 91 12.10 -28.01 46.17
N ARG A 92 13.22 -27.38 46.56
CA ARG A 92 14.38 -28.11 47.07
C ARG A 92 14.13 -28.36 48.57
N ASP A 93 14.10 -29.62 48.99
CA ASP A 93 14.41 -30.12 50.34
C ASP A 93 14.85 -31.59 50.13
N VAL A 94 16.15 -31.90 50.08
CA VAL A 94 17.04 -32.25 51.19
C VAL A 94 16.49 -33.37 52.10
N ALA A 95 16.86 -34.62 51.77
CA ALA A 95 17.16 -35.69 52.71
C ALA A 95 18.12 -36.69 52.03
#